data_AF-A0A2M9P313-F1
#
_entry.id   AF-A0A2M9P313-F1
#
_cell.length_a   1.000
_cell.length_b   1.000
_cell.length_c   1.000
_cell.angle_alpha   90.00
_cell.angle_beta   90.00
_cell.angle_gamma   90.00
#
_symmetry.space_group_name_H-M   'P 1'
#
loop_
_entity.id
_entity.type
_entity.pdbx_description
1 polymer ?
#
loop_
_entity_poly.entity_id
_entity_poly.type
_entity_poly.pdbx_seq_one_letter_code
_entity_poly.pdbx_strand_id
1 'polypeptide(L)'
;TFPYLSYENQTKTEVLCGRNTVQIRPARSIEYCFDHMEKRLKAQGKVSRNPYLLSCQLQNHRLVIFGDGRVFVHGTNDIQLAKNLYYRLLG
;
A
#
# COMPACT_ATOMS: atom_id res chain seq x y z
N THR A 1 11.57 -33.37 28.51
CA THR A 1 11.07 -31.99 28.50
C THR A 1 11.50 -31.33 27.21
N PHE A 2 10.54 -30.82 26.40
CA PHE A 2 10.80 -30.36 25.04
C PHE A 2 11.42 -28.95 25.01
N PRO A 3 12.60 -28.75 24.38
CA PRO A 3 13.35 -27.48 24.39
C PRO A 3 12.97 -26.51 23.26
N TYR A 4 11.76 -26.58 22.70
CA TYR A 4 11.36 -25.73 21.56
C TYR A 4 10.64 -24.44 21.97
N LEU A 5 10.65 -24.10 23.27
CA LEU A 5 10.06 -22.86 23.79
C LEU A 5 11.04 -21.68 23.71
N SER A 6 11.70 -21.50 22.56
CA SER A 6 12.47 -20.29 22.24
C SER A 6 11.82 -19.61 21.05
N TYR A 7 10.61 -19.09 21.29
CA TYR A 7 9.71 -18.53 20.28
C TYR A 7 9.74 -16.99 20.24
N GLU A 8 10.85 -16.36 20.64
CA GLU A 8 10.91 -14.91 20.85
C GLU A 8 11.67 -14.13 19.75
N ASN A 9 12.29 -14.78 18.76
CA ASN A 9 13.10 -14.09 17.74
C ASN A 9 12.95 -14.61 16.31
N GLN A 10 11.72 -14.76 15.79
CA GLN A 10 11.51 -14.96 14.36
C GLN A 10 10.53 -13.94 13.79
N THR A 11 10.99 -13.18 12.80
CA THR A 11 10.14 -12.36 11.93
C THR A 11 9.16 -13.29 11.23
N LYS A 12 7.93 -13.35 11.74
CA LYS A 12 6.84 -14.06 11.08
C LYS A 12 6.36 -13.25 9.88
N THR A 13 6.70 -13.71 8.69
CA THR A 13 6.04 -13.29 7.46
C THR A 13 4.79 -14.16 7.30
N GLU A 14 3.66 -13.68 7.81
CA GLU A 14 2.37 -14.30 7.51
C GLU A 14 1.94 -13.92 6.09
N VAL A 15 1.62 -14.93 5.28
CA VAL A 15 0.88 -14.73 4.04
C VAL A 15 -0.55 -14.43 4.44
N LEU A 16 -1.01 -13.21 4.20
CA LEU A 16 -2.43 -12.85 4.28
C LEU A 16 -3.15 -13.40 3.04
N CYS A 17 -3.26 -14.73 2.97
CA CYS A 17 -3.85 -15.48 1.86
C CYS A 17 -5.28 -14.98 1.60
N GLY A 18 -5.53 -14.39 0.43
CA GLY A 18 -6.87 -14.04 -0.05
C GLY A 18 -7.17 -12.56 -0.26
N ARG A 19 -6.23 -11.64 -0.01
CA ARG A 19 -6.47 -10.21 -0.28
C ARG A 19 -6.02 -9.91 -1.70
N ASN A 20 -6.99 -9.66 -2.60
CA ASN A 20 -6.78 -9.13 -3.95
C ASN A 20 -5.96 -7.84 -3.89
N THR A 21 -4.64 -7.92 -3.76
CA THR A 21 -3.78 -6.80 -3.40
C THR A 21 -2.39 -6.95 -3.97
N VAL A 22 -1.94 -5.94 -4.71
CA VAL A 22 -0.57 -5.84 -5.20
C VAL A 22 0.19 -4.79 -4.39
N GLN A 23 1.35 -5.15 -3.87
CA GLN A 23 2.29 -4.21 -3.27
C GLN A 23 3.27 -3.69 -4.33
N ILE A 24 3.43 -2.38 -4.37
CA ILE A 24 4.40 -1.67 -5.20
C ILE A 24 5.39 -0.99 -4.27
N ARG A 25 6.67 -1.25 -4.51
CA ARG A 25 7.78 -0.60 -3.82
C ARG A 25 8.67 0.08 -4.86
N PRO A 26 8.85 1.41 -4.79
CA PRO A 26 9.75 2.11 -5.69
C PRO A 26 11.21 1.68 -5.44
N ALA A 27 12.04 1.76 -6.48
CA ALA A 27 13.44 1.36 -6.42
C ALA A 27 14.28 2.26 -5.49
N ARG A 28 13.86 3.51 -5.32
CA ARG A 28 14.40 4.47 -4.35
C ARG A 28 13.29 4.84 -3.38
N SER A 29 13.65 5.10 -2.13
CA SER A 29 12.70 5.67 -1.16
C SER A 29 12.21 7.01 -1.70
N ILE A 30 10.90 7.21 -1.72
CA ILE A 30 10.28 8.47 -2.12
C ILE A 30 9.53 8.98 -0.91
N GLU A 31 9.83 10.20 -0.49
CA GLU A 31 9.05 10.88 0.53
C GLU A 31 7.91 11.64 -0.14
N TYR A 32 6.69 11.18 0.11
CA TYR A 32 5.50 11.82 -0.42
C TYR A 32 5.06 12.97 0.49
N CYS A 33 4.89 14.17 -0.07
CA CYS A 33 4.19 15.23 0.64
C CYS A 33 2.68 14.93 0.65
N PHE A 34 2.19 14.41 1.77
CA PHE A 34 0.80 13.98 1.90
C PHE A 34 -0.22 15.10 1.68
N ASP A 35 0.10 16.35 2.02
CA ASP A 35 -0.82 17.48 1.78
C ASP A 35 -1.09 17.69 0.28
N HIS A 36 -0.05 17.63 -0.55
CA HIS A 36 -0.20 17.78 -2.00
C HIS A 36 -0.89 16.57 -2.61
N MET A 37 -0.52 15.37 -2.19
CA MET A 37 -1.10 14.14 -2.70
C MET A 37 -2.58 13.99 -2.33
N GLU A 38 -2.96 14.34 -1.11
CA GLU A 38 -4.35 14.29 -0.67
C GLU A 38 -5.25 15.14 -1.58
N LYS A 39 -4.81 16.37 -1.89
CA LYS A 39 -5.53 17.27 -2.79
C LYS A 39 -5.69 16.66 -4.19
N ARG A 40 -4.61 16.10 -4.75
CA ARG A 40 -4.64 15.45 -6.07
C ARG A 40 -5.56 14.24 -6.11
N LEU A 41 -5.50 13.40 -5.07
CA LEU A 41 -6.27 12.16 -4.98
C LEU A 41 -7.76 12.40 -4.69
N LYS A 42 -8.13 13.49 -4.02
CA LYS A 42 -9.54 13.87 -3.79
C LYS A 42 -10.32 14.10 -5.09
N ALA A 43 -9.65 14.50 -6.17
CA ALA A 43 -10.27 14.62 -7.49
C ALA A 43 -10.58 13.25 -8.14
N GLN A 44 -9.98 12.16 -7.64
CA GLN A 44 -10.07 10.82 -8.22
C GLN A 44 -10.99 9.90 -7.42
N GLY A 45 -11.18 10.17 -6.12
CA GLY A 45 -11.99 9.35 -5.24
C GLY A 45 -12.03 9.85 -3.80
N LYS A 46 -12.59 9.02 -2.91
CA LYS A 46 -12.69 9.36 -1.48
C LYS A 46 -11.33 9.12 -0.82
N VAL A 47 -10.74 10.17 -0.26
CA VAL A 47 -9.43 10.10 0.41
C VAL A 47 -9.60 10.19 1.92
N SER A 48 -8.87 9.34 2.63
CA SER A 48 -8.68 9.38 4.08
C SER A 48 -7.19 9.45 4.38
N ARG A 49 -6.80 10.25 5.37
CA ARG A 49 -5.41 10.43 5.77
C ARG A 49 -5.22 10.16 7.26
N ASN A 50 -4.08 9.62 7.63
CA ASN A 50 -3.53 9.72 8.98
C ASN A 50 -2.04 10.14 8.88
N PRO A 51 -1.32 10.33 10.00
CA PRO A 51 0.09 10.76 9.97
C PRO A 51 1.05 9.84 9.22
N TYR A 52 0.67 8.58 8.96
CA TYR A 52 1.55 7.55 8.42
C TYR A 52 1.20 7.12 6.98
N LEU A 53 -0.04 7.33 6.55
CA LEU A 53 -0.51 6.91 5.22
C LEU A 53 -1.68 7.75 4.68
N LEU A 54 -1.84 7.66 3.36
CA LEU A 54 -3.01 8.11 2.60
C LEU A 54 -3.74 6.91 2.03
N SER A 55 -5.06 6.83 2.22
CA SER A 55 -5.91 5.86 1.54
C SER A 55 -6.83 6.56 0.56
N CYS A 56 -6.81 6.14 -0.70
CA CYS A 56 -7.68 6.62 -1.75
C CYS A 56 -8.59 5.48 -2.22
N GLN A 57 -9.89 5.65 -2.03
CA GLN A 57 -10.92 4.73 -2.51
C GLN A 57 -11.41 5.18 -3.88
N LEU A 58 -11.18 4.34 -4.88
CA LEU A 58 -11.75 4.44 -6.22
C LEU A 58 -12.97 3.51 -6.33
N GLN A 59 -13.59 3.44 -7.52
CA GLN A 59 -14.75 2.58 -7.77
C GLN A 59 -14.50 1.11 -7.37
N ASN A 60 -13.50 0.47 -7.98
CA ASN A 60 -13.23 -0.97 -7.77
C ASN A 60 -11.92 -1.26 -7.02
N HIS A 61 -11.18 -0.21 -6.67
CA HIS A 61 -9.83 -0.34 -6.14
C HIS A 61 -9.62 0.59 -4.96
N ARG A 62 -8.74 0.20 -4.04
CA ARG A 62 -8.29 1.05 -2.95
C ARG A 62 -6.78 1.13 -2.95
N LEU A 63 -6.24 2.33 -3.06
CA LEU A 63 -4.82 2.58 -2.93
C LEU A 63 -4.51 2.99 -1.50
N VAL A 64 -3.46 2.42 -0.92
CA VAL A 64 -2.90 2.83 0.38
C VAL A 64 -1.45 3.20 0.13
N ILE A 65 -1.11 4.46 0.38
CA ILE A 65 0.21 5.04 0.11
C ILE A 65 0.86 5.38 1.44
N PHE A 66 2.05 4.82 1.68
CA PHE A 66 2.84 5.01 2.87
C PHE A 66 3.85 6.15 2.68
N GLY A 67 4.28 6.77 3.77
CA GLY A 67 5.22 7.89 3.73
C GLY A 67 6.60 7.55 3.16
N ASP A 68 6.98 6.27 3.22
CA ASP A 68 8.23 5.73 2.68
C ASP A 68 8.16 5.32 1.20
N GLY A 69 7.07 5.68 0.52
CA GLY A 69 6.90 5.46 -0.91
C GLY A 69 6.22 4.14 -1.28
N ARG A 70 6.03 3.21 -0.33
CA ARG A 70 5.30 1.97 -0.60
C ARG A 70 3.84 2.26 -0.93
N VAL A 71 3.27 1.47 -1.85
CA VAL A 71 1.85 1.56 -2.22
C VAL A 71 1.23 0.18 -2.26
N PHE A 72 0.09 0.00 -1.61
CA PHE A 72 -0.75 -1.18 -1.77
C PHE A 72 -1.94 -0.83 -2.66
N VAL A 73 -2.21 -1.68 -3.65
CA VAL A 73 -3.37 -1.57 -4.53
C VAL A 73 -4.28 -2.75 -4.24
N HIS A 74 -5.35 -2.51 -3.48
CA HIS A 74 -6.39 -3.49 -3.22
C HIS A 74 -7.43 -3.51 -4.35
N GLY A 75 -8.08 -4.66 -4.53
CA GLY A 75 -9.08 -4.91 -5.58
C GLY A 75 -8.54 -5.64 -6.80
N THR A 76 -7.24 -5.96 -6.84
CA THR A 76 -6.61 -6.66 -7.98
C THR A 76 -5.43 -7.53 -7.57
N ASN A 77 -5.21 -8.64 -8.29
CA ASN A 77 -3.97 -9.43 -8.28
C ASN A 77 -3.15 -9.24 -9.57
N ASP A 78 -3.67 -8.46 -10.52
CA ASP A 78 -2.98 -8.14 -11.76
C ASP A 78 -1.95 -7.03 -11.51
N ILE A 79 -0.67 -7.41 -11.65
CA ILE A 79 0.48 -6.52 -11.48
C ILE A 79 0.48 -5.38 -12.50
N GLN A 80 0.07 -5.64 -13.75
CA GLN A 80 0.05 -4.61 -14.79
C GLN A 80 -1.03 -3.57 -14.48
N LEU A 81 -2.23 -4.02 -14.12
CA LEU A 81 -3.31 -3.13 -13.69
C LEU A 81 -2.91 -2.28 -12.47
N ALA A 82 -2.28 -2.91 -11.47
CA ALA A 82 -1.81 -2.20 -10.29
C ALA A 82 -0.74 -1.13 -10.64
N LYS A 83 0.21 -1.45 -11.51
CA LYS A 83 1.21 -0.49 -12.00
C LYS A 83 0.57 0.67 -12.75
N ASN A 84 -0.41 0.39 -13.61
CA ASN A 84 -1.13 1.44 -14.35
C ASN A 84 -1.87 2.39 -13.40
N LEU A 85 -2.55 1.86 -12.37
CA LEU A 85 -3.19 2.68 -11.35
C LEU A 85 -2.18 3.51 -10.56
N TYR A 86 -1.05 2.92 -10.20
CA TYR A 86 0.05 3.61 -9.53
C TYR A 86 0.58 4.77 -10.36
N TYR A 87 1.01 4.53 -11.60
CA TYR A 87 1.58 5.59 -12.45
C TYR A 87 0.55 6.66 -12.82
N ARG A 88 -0.72 6.29 -13.03
CA ARG A 88 -1.78 7.27 -13.29
C ARG A 88 -2.02 8.22 -12.12
N LEU A 89 -1.86 7.74 -10.89
CA LEU A 89 -2.23 8.49 -9.68
C LEU A 89 -1.04 9.10 -8.93
N LEU A 90 0.15 8.51 -9.06
CA LEU A 90 1.39 8.89 -8.37
C LEU A 90 2.54 9.29 -9.32
N GLY A 91 2.41 9.03 -10.62
CA GLY A 91 3.32 9.57 -11.63
C GLY A 91 3.14 11.06 -11.87
#